data_AF-A0A662XL60-F1
#
_entry.id   AF-A0A662XL60-F1
#
_cell.length_a   1.000
_cell.length_b   1.000
_cell.length_c   1.000
_cell.angle_alpha   90.00
_cell.angle_beta   90.00
_cell.angle_gamma   90.00
#
_symmetry.space_group_name_H-M   'P 1'
#
loop_
_entity.id
_entity.type
_entity.pdbx_description
1 polymer ?
#
loop_
_entity_poly.entity_id
_entity_poly.type
_entity_poly.pdbx_seq_one_letter_code
_entity_poly.pdbx_strand_id
1 'polypeptide(L)'
;MTVALSNSAAGVLALLEEDDNALKLHQVVDHYWAEIADAIPLIEELSEEKGFADRDLAAYVASKCFFHLEEYEDALRLALGAGKYLDLNTRSQYTDTIIATCIDNYVAVRAKEDPEAEKALDPRLTQVVERMFERCYAAGEFRQAMGIALEARRLDQVQECLARSTDVSAALAYCFEICKTVVTNRHFRLKVFEVMLTVYRSRPTQDYASVCQVLQMLDNHLEVTKILDQLVRGNDRDGLIAYQVAFDLNENENQKFLMSIYHSLPSPPSAAAATDATSTAEEGKTEAETPVAPVASVPATPPPVPAGACADYWEKLAKLKLILSGEFLVDLTLDFLHRHSDSDPLVMKTIKTAVENRNSVLHHAAV
;
A
#
# COMPACT_ATOMS: atom_id res chain seq x y z
N MET A 1 44.72 7.67 31.91
CA MET A 1 45.36 8.98 31.76
C MET A 1 44.42 9.84 30.92
N THR A 2 43.76 10.78 31.57
CA THR A 2 42.90 11.79 30.94
C THR A 2 43.78 12.72 30.12
N VAL A 3 43.68 12.61 28.79
CA VAL A 3 44.30 13.58 27.87
C VAL A 3 43.67 14.93 28.19
N ALA A 4 44.52 15.92 28.48
CA ALA A 4 44.07 17.29 28.63
C ALA A 4 43.34 17.70 27.33
N LEU A 5 42.07 18.09 27.45
CA LEU A 5 41.34 18.76 26.39
C LEU A 5 42.04 20.10 26.14
N SER A 6 43.06 20.08 25.29
CA SER A 6 43.61 21.27 24.66
C SER A 6 42.48 21.93 23.88
N ASN A 7 42.28 23.24 24.02
CA ASN A 7 41.23 24.01 23.32
C ASN A 7 41.34 24.03 21.77
N SER A 8 42.13 23.16 21.15
CA SER A 8 42.30 23.09 19.70
C SER A 8 42.69 21.68 19.25
N ALA A 9 42.20 21.27 18.09
CA ALA A 9 42.52 20.03 17.39
C ALA A 9 43.81 20.11 16.55
N ALA A 10 44.44 21.29 16.43
CA ALA A 10 45.65 21.49 15.63
C ALA A 10 46.79 20.52 15.98
N GLY A 11 46.96 20.19 17.26
CA GLY A 11 47.97 19.20 17.68
C GLY A 11 47.63 17.76 17.29
N VAL A 12 46.34 17.43 17.13
CA VAL A 12 45.90 16.09 16.67
C VAL A 12 45.93 16.02 15.14
N LEU A 13 45.70 17.13 14.44
CA LEU A 13 45.85 17.25 12.99
C LEU A 13 47.31 17.16 12.55
N ALA A 14 48.24 17.83 13.25
CA ALA A 14 49.68 17.69 12.98
C ALA A 14 50.19 16.25 13.18
N LEU A 15 49.60 15.51 14.12
CA LEU A 15 49.89 14.08 14.33
C LEU A 15 49.29 13.18 13.24
N LEU A 16 48.34 13.70 12.45
CA LEU A 16 47.77 13.00 11.30
C LEU A 16 48.72 13.08 10.09
N GLU A 17 49.49 14.17 9.98
CA GLU A 17 50.57 14.32 8.98
C GLU A 17 51.79 13.43 9.30
N GLU A 18 51.91 12.92 10.52
CA GLU A 18 52.99 12.03 10.98
C GLU A 18 52.61 10.53 10.95
N ASP A 19 51.57 10.14 10.20
CA ASP A 19 51.10 8.77 9.91
C ASP A 19 50.58 7.91 11.10
N ASP A 20 50.62 8.39 12.35
CA ASP A 20 50.61 7.47 13.50
C ASP A 20 49.33 7.45 14.39
N ASN A 21 48.23 8.18 14.12
CA ASN A 21 47.10 8.18 15.09
C ASN A 21 45.68 8.63 14.61
N ALA A 22 45.08 7.98 13.60
CA ALA A 22 43.65 8.19 13.27
C ALA A 22 42.69 7.91 14.45
N LEU A 23 43.10 7.04 15.40
CA LEU A 23 42.35 6.63 16.60
C LEU A 23 41.98 7.75 17.56
N LYS A 24 42.78 8.82 17.65
CA LYS A 24 42.52 9.92 18.60
C LYS A 24 41.51 10.93 18.05
N LEU A 25 41.37 11.04 16.74
CA LEU A 25 40.45 12.00 16.11
C LEU A 25 38.99 11.62 16.39
N HIS A 26 38.67 10.32 16.37
CA HIS A 26 37.31 9.80 16.59
C HIS A 26 36.60 10.34 17.84
N GLN A 27 37.31 10.56 18.96
CA GLN A 27 36.72 11.02 20.21
C GLN A 27 36.48 12.53 20.25
N VAL A 28 37.07 13.27 19.31
CA VAL A 28 37.22 14.73 19.36
C VAL A 28 36.44 15.41 18.22
N VAL A 29 36.06 14.65 17.18
CA VAL A 29 35.34 15.14 15.98
C VAL A 29 34.10 15.95 16.33
N ASP A 30 33.26 15.50 17.26
CA ASP A 30 31.99 16.18 17.56
C ASP A 30 32.18 17.58 18.16
N HIS A 31 33.35 17.87 18.74
CA HIS A 31 33.64 19.17 19.37
C HIS A 31 34.50 20.09 18.50
N TYR A 32 35.34 19.53 17.63
CA TYR A 32 36.32 20.28 16.83
C TYR A 32 36.16 20.06 15.33
N TRP A 33 34.96 19.67 14.87
CA TRP A 33 34.68 19.43 13.45
C TRP A 33 35.04 20.62 12.56
N ALA A 34 34.89 21.86 13.05
CA ALA A 34 35.22 23.07 12.29
C ALA A 34 36.73 23.22 12.00
N GLU A 35 37.60 22.78 12.91
CA GLU A 35 39.06 22.78 12.68
C GLU A 35 39.48 21.57 11.82
N ILE A 36 38.78 20.45 11.99
CA ILE A 36 39.05 19.22 11.21
C ILE A 36 38.54 19.37 9.77
N ALA A 37 37.56 20.24 9.52
CA ALA A 37 37.00 20.51 8.19
C ALA A 37 38.06 20.94 7.18
N ASP A 38 39.03 21.76 7.60
CA ASP A 38 40.14 22.20 6.74
C ASP A 38 41.06 21.05 6.32
N ALA A 39 41.09 19.96 7.08
CA ALA A 39 41.91 18.78 6.84
C ALA A 39 41.14 17.60 6.23
N ILE A 40 39.84 17.76 5.89
CA ILE A 40 39.04 16.70 5.27
C ILE A 40 39.71 16.08 4.03
N PRO A 41 40.28 16.87 3.08
CA PRO A 41 40.90 16.29 1.89
C PRO A 41 42.03 15.29 2.21
N LEU A 42 42.80 15.56 3.27
CA LEU A 42 43.86 14.67 3.74
C LEU A 42 43.28 13.39 4.35
N ILE A 43 42.22 13.51 5.14
CA ILE A 43 41.54 12.36 5.77
C ILE A 43 40.89 11.47 4.69
N GLU A 44 40.31 12.08 3.65
CA GLU A 44 39.78 11.36 2.50
C GLU A 44 40.88 10.59 1.76
N GLU A 45 42.02 11.24 1.46
CA GLU A 45 43.17 10.60 0.81
C GLU A 45 43.65 9.37 1.61
N LEU A 46 43.83 9.53 2.93
CA LEU A 46 44.19 8.44 3.84
C LEU A 46 43.13 7.33 3.90
N SER A 47 41.86 7.65 3.69
CA SER A 47 40.77 6.68 3.62
C SER A 47 40.73 5.90 2.30
N GLU A 48 41.39 6.39 1.24
CA GLU A 48 41.48 5.72 -0.05
C GLU A 48 42.76 4.88 -0.18
N GLU A 49 43.79 5.17 0.62
CA GLU A 49 45.03 4.42 0.65
C GLU A 49 44.84 2.96 1.11
N LYS A 50 45.18 2.02 0.22
CA LYS A 50 45.04 0.57 0.49
C LYS A 50 46.09 0.03 1.47
N GLY A 51 47.16 0.78 1.74
CA GLY A 51 48.26 0.39 2.63
C GLY A 51 48.05 0.81 4.08
N PHE A 52 47.10 1.70 4.36
CA PHE A 52 46.87 2.26 5.68
C PHE A 52 46.05 1.30 6.56
N ALA A 53 46.55 0.96 7.74
CA ALA A 53 45.93 -0.03 8.63
C ALA A 53 44.57 0.45 9.20
N ASP A 54 44.46 1.75 9.47
CA ASP A 54 43.27 2.37 10.09
C ASP A 54 42.36 3.06 9.07
N ARG A 55 42.37 2.61 7.81
CA ARG A 55 41.59 3.19 6.70
C ARG A 55 40.09 3.27 7.00
N ASP A 56 39.56 2.20 7.58
CA ASP A 56 38.14 2.12 7.92
C ASP A 56 37.77 3.14 9.03
N LEU A 57 38.74 3.51 9.87
CA LEU A 57 38.55 4.54 10.90
C LEU A 57 38.69 5.95 10.34
N ALA A 58 39.62 6.18 9.41
CA ALA A 58 39.73 7.44 8.67
C ALA A 58 38.43 7.74 7.90
N ALA A 59 37.87 6.74 7.21
CA ALA A 59 36.58 6.86 6.54
C ALA A 59 35.43 7.20 7.51
N TYR A 60 35.42 6.60 8.69
CA TYR A 60 34.41 6.90 9.73
C TYR A 60 34.51 8.34 10.23
N VAL A 61 35.73 8.80 10.49
CA VAL A 61 36.02 10.17 10.95
C VAL A 61 35.63 11.20 9.90
N ALA A 62 36.03 10.97 8.63
CA ALA A 62 35.64 11.82 7.50
C ALA A 62 34.11 11.89 7.36
N SER A 63 33.43 10.75 7.44
CA SER A 63 31.96 10.70 7.39
C SER A 63 31.29 11.53 8.50
N LYS A 64 31.81 11.48 9.74
CA LYS A 64 31.30 12.33 10.83
C LYS A 64 31.53 13.83 10.57
N CYS A 65 32.66 14.21 9.96
CA CYS A 65 32.90 15.59 9.58
C CYS A 65 31.90 16.07 8.52
N PHE A 66 31.67 15.29 7.47
CA PHE A 66 30.66 15.61 6.44
C PHE A 66 29.23 15.64 7.00
N PHE A 67 28.92 14.82 8.00
CA PHE A 67 27.65 14.90 8.72
C PHE A 67 27.44 16.27 9.39
N HIS A 68 28.48 16.81 10.06
CA HIS A 68 28.40 18.14 10.68
C HIS A 68 28.41 19.29 9.66
N LEU A 69 28.92 19.05 8.44
CA LEU A 69 28.83 19.96 7.30
C LEU A 69 27.49 19.88 6.54
N GLU A 70 26.57 19.01 6.97
CA GLU A 70 25.28 18.75 6.33
C GLU A 70 25.38 18.16 4.91
N GLU A 71 26.55 17.64 4.52
CA GLU A 71 26.80 16.97 3.24
C GLU A 71 26.56 15.45 3.39
N TYR A 72 25.29 15.05 3.43
CA TYR A 72 24.90 13.68 3.78
C TYR A 72 25.24 12.63 2.71
N GLU A 73 25.35 13.01 1.42
CA GLU A 73 25.71 12.07 0.35
C GLU A 73 27.15 11.58 0.49
N ASP A 74 28.09 12.50 0.70
CA ASP A 74 29.50 12.19 0.92
C ASP A 74 29.71 11.52 2.28
N ALA A 75 28.97 11.94 3.31
CA ALA A 75 28.95 11.26 4.60
C ALA A 75 28.54 9.78 4.43
N LEU A 76 27.51 9.48 3.63
CA LEU A 76 27.08 8.10 3.37
C LEU A 76 28.15 7.29 2.64
N ARG A 77 28.77 7.85 1.58
CA ARG A 77 29.84 7.18 0.80
C ARG A 77 30.96 6.71 1.71
N LEU A 78 31.43 7.58 2.60
CA LEU A 78 32.51 7.31 3.54
C LEU A 78 32.05 6.39 4.70
N ALA A 79 30.80 6.53 5.17
CA ALA A 79 30.24 5.63 6.17
C ALA A 79 30.19 4.17 5.68
N LEU A 80 29.84 3.95 4.41
CA LEU A 80 29.89 2.63 3.79
C LEU A 80 31.33 2.10 3.66
N GLY A 81 32.32 3.00 3.57
CA GLY A 81 33.75 2.69 3.61
C GLY A 81 34.25 2.25 5.00
N ALA A 82 33.63 2.75 6.07
CA ALA A 82 34.03 2.50 7.45
C ALA A 82 33.77 1.06 7.95
N GLY A 83 32.97 0.27 7.22
CA GLY A 83 32.78 -1.16 7.46
C GLY A 83 32.42 -1.52 8.90
N LYS A 84 33.42 -1.96 9.68
CA LYS A 84 33.26 -2.44 11.06
C LYS A 84 32.97 -1.33 12.07
N TYR A 85 33.37 -0.09 11.77
CA TYR A 85 33.19 1.04 12.69
C TYR A 85 31.79 1.67 12.61
N LEU A 86 31.04 1.39 11.54
CA LEU A 86 29.63 1.75 11.44
C LEU A 86 28.76 0.72 12.16
N ASP A 87 28.56 0.92 13.46
CA ASP A 87 27.60 0.12 14.23
C ASP A 87 26.18 0.69 14.12
N LEU A 88 25.33 -0.04 13.42
CA LEU A 88 23.92 0.27 13.20
C LEU A 88 23.05 0.12 14.46
N ASN A 89 23.56 -0.54 15.51
CA ASN A 89 22.82 -0.73 16.76
C ASN A 89 22.93 0.48 17.68
N THR A 90 23.96 1.30 17.51
CA THR A 90 24.18 2.49 18.31
C THR A 90 23.14 3.55 17.94
N ARG A 91 22.26 3.90 18.90
CA ARG A 91 21.30 5.00 18.76
C ARG A 91 22.01 6.33 18.95
N SER A 92 22.47 6.90 17.85
CA SER A 92 23.08 8.24 17.81
C SER A 92 22.45 9.06 16.69
N GLN A 93 22.45 10.39 16.82
CA GLN A 93 21.93 11.28 15.77
C GLN A 93 22.64 11.04 14.44
N TYR A 94 23.96 10.84 14.47
CA TYR A 94 24.74 10.48 13.29
C TYR A 94 24.25 9.17 12.65
N THR A 95 24.14 8.09 13.44
CA THR A 95 23.72 6.78 12.93
C THR A 95 22.30 6.83 12.35
N ASP A 96 21.36 7.47 13.05
CA ASP A 96 19.97 7.56 12.60
C ASP A 96 19.84 8.37 11.31
N THR A 97 20.57 9.49 11.17
CA THR A 97 20.57 10.29 9.94
C THR A 97 21.23 9.55 8.78
N ILE A 98 22.39 8.90 9.00
CA ILE A 98 23.05 8.12 7.94
C ILE A 98 22.18 6.95 7.48
N ILE A 99 21.45 6.29 8.38
CA ILE A 99 20.48 5.24 8.03
C ILE A 99 19.34 5.83 7.20
N ALA A 100 18.78 6.98 7.61
CA ALA A 100 17.70 7.62 6.86
C ALA A 100 18.17 7.98 5.44
N THR A 101 19.32 8.66 5.30
CA THR A 101 19.91 8.98 3.99
C THR A 101 20.22 7.73 3.16
N CYS A 102 20.66 6.65 3.80
CA CYS A 102 20.89 5.36 3.15
C CYS A 102 19.59 4.77 2.56
N ILE A 103 18.51 4.77 3.35
CA ILE A 103 17.20 4.28 2.90
C ILE A 103 16.64 5.18 1.79
N ASP A 104 16.70 6.51 1.95
CA ASP A 104 16.20 7.46 0.96
C ASP A 104 16.90 7.31 -0.37
N ASN A 105 18.24 7.19 -0.38
CA ASN A 105 19.01 6.96 -1.59
C ASN A 105 18.69 5.60 -2.22
N TYR A 106 18.55 4.55 -1.41
CA TYR A 106 18.17 3.23 -1.89
C TYR A 106 16.78 3.23 -2.54
N VAL A 107 15.80 3.84 -1.88
CA VAL A 107 14.42 3.99 -2.36
C VAL A 107 14.40 4.85 -3.64
N ALA A 108 15.13 5.95 -3.69
CA ALA A 108 15.18 6.84 -4.84
C ALA A 108 15.74 6.15 -6.10
N VAL A 109 16.77 5.30 -5.95
CA VAL A 109 17.30 4.51 -7.06
C VAL A 109 16.29 3.46 -7.51
N ARG A 110 15.68 2.73 -6.57
CA ARG A 110 14.66 1.70 -6.86
C ARG A 110 13.40 2.27 -7.51
N ALA A 111 12.97 3.47 -7.10
CA ALA A 111 11.77 4.12 -7.60
C ALA A 111 11.86 4.49 -9.09
N LYS A 112 13.08 4.64 -9.63
CA LYS A 112 13.33 4.94 -11.05
C LYS A 112 13.05 3.75 -11.99
N GLU A 113 12.88 2.53 -11.46
CA GLU A 113 12.59 1.30 -12.22
C GLU A 113 13.60 1.02 -13.36
N ASP A 114 14.83 1.50 -13.23
CA ASP A 114 15.89 1.27 -14.19
C ASP A 114 16.74 0.05 -13.76
N PRO A 115 16.72 -1.05 -14.53
CA PRO A 115 17.46 -2.27 -14.19
C PRO A 115 18.98 -2.09 -14.26
N GLU A 116 19.50 -1.08 -14.96
CA GLU A 116 20.93 -0.75 -14.95
C GLU A 116 21.29 0.02 -13.67
N ALA A 117 20.45 0.96 -13.24
CA ALA A 117 20.63 1.68 -11.99
C ALA A 117 20.55 0.75 -10.77
N GLU A 118 19.69 -0.27 -10.82
CA GLU A 118 19.61 -1.29 -9.77
C GLU A 118 20.89 -2.13 -9.68
N LYS A 119 21.53 -2.45 -10.82
CA LYS A 119 22.81 -3.16 -10.83
C LYS A 119 24.00 -2.28 -10.44
N ALA A 120 23.87 -0.97 -10.65
CA ALA A 120 24.86 0.02 -10.25
C ALA A 120 24.79 0.35 -8.75
N LEU A 121 23.79 -0.16 -8.01
CA LEU A 121 23.73 0.00 -6.57
C LEU A 121 24.94 -0.65 -5.90
N ASP A 122 25.57 0.11 -4.99
CA ASP A 122 26.65 -0.43 -4.16
C ASP A 122 26.10 -1.61 -3.33
N PRO A 123 26.71 -2.81 -3.42
CA PRO A 123 26.36 -3.95 -2.58
C PRO A 123 26.38 -3.63 -1.08
N ARG A 124 27.23 -2.69 -0.65
CA ARG A 124 27.33 -2.25 0.75
C ARG A 124 26.06 -1.54 1.21
N LEU A 125 25.49 -0.68 0.37
CA LEU A 125 24.22 0.01 0.65
C LEU A 125 23.09 -1.01 0.84
N THR A 126 23.00 -1.98 -0.06
CA THR A 126 22.01 -3.07 0.01
C THR A 126 22.17 -3.88 1.30
N GLN A 127 23.41 -4.20 1.68
CA GLN A 127 23.69 -4.95 2.92
C GLN A 127 23.32 -4.17 4.19
N VAL A 128 23.47 -2.83 4.20
CA VAL A 128 23.04 -1.98 5.33
C VAL A 128 21.52 -2.00 5.44
N VAL A 129 20.80 -1.88 4.33
CA VAL A 129 19.33 -1.94 4.30
C VAL A 129 18.82 -3.33 4.73
N GLU A 130 19.45 -4.42 4.31
CA GLU A 130 19.12 -5.78 4.77
C GLU A 130 19.34 -5.95 6.27
N ARG A 131 20.45 -5.43 6.81
CA ARG A 131 20.69 -5.41 8.26
C ARG A 131 19.65 -4.58 9.02
N MET A 132 19.15 -3.50 8.42
CA MET A 132 18.04 -2.71 8.97
C MET A 132 16.75 -3.51 9.04
N PHE A 133 16.39 -4.24 7.97
CA PHE A 133 15.20 -5.11 8.00
C PHE A 133 15.29 -6.16 9.11
N GLU A 134 16.42 -6.87 9.22
CA GLU A 134 16.61 -7.87 10.28
C GLU A 134 16.56 -7.23 11.68
N ARG A 135 17.06 -6.01 11.85
CA ARG A 135 16.91 -5.25 13.11
C ARG A 135 15.44 -4.93 13.40
N CYS A 136 14.68 -4.44 12.43
CA CYS A 136 13.25 -4.15 12.60
C CYS A 136 12.47 -5.43 12.93
N TYR A 137 12.79 -6.56 12.29
CA TYR A 137 12.18 -7.85 12.61
C TYR A 137 12.53 -8.34 14.01
N ALA A 138 13.78 -8.22 14.43
CA ALA A 138 14.22 -8.57 15.79
C ALA A 138 13.59 -7.67 16.87
N ALA A 139 13.37 -6.38 16.57
CA ALA A 139 12.70 -5.44 17.45
C ALA A 139 11.16 -5.57 17.48
N GLY A 140 10.57 -6.33 16.54
CA GLY A 140 9.13 -6.44 16.36
C GLY A 140 8.48 -5.21 15.70
N GLU A 141 9.27 -4.32 15.11
CA GLU A 141 8.82 -3.08 14.45
C GLU A 141 8.37 -3.34 13.01
N PHE A 142 7.40 -4.25 12.82
CA PHE A 142 6.93 -4.68 11.49
C PHE A 142 6.30 -3.54 10.68
N ARG A 143 5.73 -2.52 11.33
CA ARG A 143 5.14 -1.36 10.63
C ARG A 143 6.20 -0.57 9.86
N GLN A 144 7.35 -0.31 10.48
CA GLN A 144 8.43 0.41 9.84
C GLN A 144 9.05 -0.41 8.70
N ALA A 145 9.29 -1.70 8.93
CA ALA A 145 9.76 -2.61 7.89
C ALA A 145 8.78 -2.67 6.70
N MET A 146 7.47 -2.73 6.95
CA MET A 146 6.46 -2.71 5.89
C MET A 146 6.49 -1.41 5.09
N GLY A 147 6.62 -0.25 5.76
CA GLY A 147 6.74 1.05 5.10
C GLY A 147 7.93 1.11 4.15
N ILE A 148 9.13 0.77 4.65
CA ILE A 148 10.37 0.75 3.85
C ILE A 148 10.25 -0.23 2.68
N ALA A 149 9.69 -1.42 2.89
CA ALA A 149 9.51 -2.42 1.83
C ALA A 149 8.57 -1.93 0.70
N LEU A 150 7.50 -1.21 1.05
CA LEU A 150 6.56 -0.64 0.09
C LEU A 150 7.14 0.55 -0.67
N GLU A 151 7.89 1.43 0.00
CA GLU A 151 8.61 2.55 -0.63
C GLU A 151 9.70 2.06 -1.57
N ALA A 152 10.50 1.07 -1.14
CA ALA A 152 11.55 0.45 -1.95
C ALA A 152 11.01 -0.45 -3.09
N ARG A 153 9.68 -0.62 -3.18
CA ARG A 153 8.99 -1.49 -4.15
C ARG A 153 9.48 -2.95 -4.12
N ARG A 154 9.79 -3.47 -2.93
CA ARG A 154 10.31 -4.84 -2.72
C ARG A 154 9.22 -5.82 -2.29
N LEU A 155 8.74 -6.64 -3.22
CA LEU A 155 7.70 -7.63 -2.95
C LEU A 155 8.17 -8.76 -2.03
N ASP A 156 9.44 -9.13 -2.12
CA ASP A 156 10.07 -10.15 -1.29
C ASP A 156 10.03 -9.77 0.20
N GLN A 157 10.38 -8.52 0.53
CA GLN A 157 10.33 -8.03 1.91
C GLN A 157 8.91 -7.82 2.42
N VAL A 158 7.96 -7.48 1.54
CA VAL A 158 6.54 -7.44 1.92
C VAL A 158 6.05 -8.84 2.33
N GLN A 159 6.37 -9.87 1.53
CA GLN A 159 6.03 -11.26 1.84
C GLN A 159 6.66 -11.71 3.16
N GLU A 160 7.95 -11.42 3.33
CA GLU A 160 8.71 -11.80 4.53
C GLU A 160 8.20 -11.07 5.78
N CYS A 161 7.87 -9.78 5.67
CA CYS A 161 7.29 -9.00 6.75
C CYS A 161 5.94 -9.57 7.20
N LEU A 162 5.07 -9.93 6.25
CA LEU A 162 3.78 -10.57 6.57
C LEU A 162 3.96 -11.96 7.21
N ALA A 163 4.93 -12.75 6.73
CA ALA A 163 5.19 -14.10 7.24
C ALA A 163 5.79 -14.11 8.65
N ARG A 164 6.70 -13.18 8.95
CA ARG A 164 7.37 -13.08 10.26
C ARG A 164 6.57 -12.28 11.30
N SER A 165 5.52 -11.56 10.89
CA SER A 165 4.73 -10.71 11.78
C SER A 165 4.08 -11.49 12.93
N THR A 166 4.14 -10.91 14.14
CA THR A 166 3.49 -11.48 15.33
C THR A 166 1.96 -11.37 15.25
N ASP A 167 1.46 -10.26 14.69
CA ASP A 167 0.06 -10.03 14.38
C ASP A 167 -0.13 -9.82 12.88
N VAL A 168 -0.38 -10.93 12.18
CA VAL A 168 -0.64 -10.94 10.74
C VAL A 168 -1.89 -10.16 10.38
N SER A 169 -2.89 -10.10 11.27
CA SER A 169 -4.15 -9.38 10.99
C SER A 169 -3.91 -7.87 10.96
N ALA A 170 -3.26 -7.33 11.98
CA ALA A 170 -2.91 -5.92 12.02
C ALA A 170 -1.92 -5.54 10.91
N ALA A 171 -0.96 -6.43 10.59
CA ALA A 171 0.00 -6.20 9.51
C ALA A 171 -0.69 -6.12 8.13
N LEU A 172 -1.67 -6.99 7.85
CA LEU A 172 -2.44 -6.96 6.61
C LEU A 172 -3.33 -5.71 6.51
N ALA A 173 -4.00 -5.31 7.59
CA ALA A 173 -4.80 -4.09 7.61
C ALA A 173 -3.92 -2.84 7.37
N TYR A 174 -2.77 -2.77 8.03
CA TYR A 174 -1.81 -1.69 7.83
C TYR A 174 -1.26 -1.65 6.39
N CYS A 175 -0.93 -2.82 5.83
CA CYS A 175 -0.49 -2.94 4.44
C CYS A 175 -1.58 -2.46 3.46
N PHE A 176 -2.85 -2.83 3.70
CA PHE A 176 -3.98 -2.38 2.90
C PHE A 176 -4.10 -0.85 2.86
N GLU A 177 -4.05 -0.20 4.03
CA GLU A 177 -4.16 1.26 4.15
C GLU A 177 -3.02 2.00 3.46
N ILE A 178 -1.77 1.52 3.60
CA ILE A 178 -0.63 2.13 2.90
C ILE A 178 -0.78 1.94 1.38
N CYS A 179 -1.20 0.76 0.93
CA CYS A 179 -1.44 0.53 -0.49
C CYS A 179 -2.53 1.45 -1.06
N LYS A 180 -3.55 1.78 -0.26
CA LYS A 180 -4.63 2.69 -0.66
C LYS A 180 -4.19 4.16 -0.72
N THR A 181 -3.29 4.58 0.17
CA THR A 181 -2.94 6.01 0.36
C THR A 181 -1.58 6.41 -0.22
N VAL A 182 -0.53 5.62 0.01
CA VAL A 182 0.87 6.00 -0.29
C VAL A 182 1.37 5.42 -1.62
N VAL A 183 0.95 4.20 -1.97
CA VAL A 183 1.50 3.50 -3.15
C VAL A 183 0.92 4.08 -4.45
N THR A 184 1.72 4.91 -5.12
CA THR A 184 1.37 5.56 -6.39
C THR A 184 1.35 4.60 -7.58
N ASN A 185 2.34 3.70 -7.68
CA ASN A 185 2.44 2.77 -8.81
C ASN A 185 1.34 1.70 -8.74
N ARG A 186 0.40 1.74 -9.70
CA ARG A 186 -0.71 0.80 -9.82
C ARG A 186 -0.25 -0.65 -10.00
N HIS A 187 0.75 -0.91 -10.84
CA HIS A 187 1.22 -2.28 -11.12
C HIS A 187 1.79 -2.94 -9.87
N PHE A 188 2.65 -2.22 -9.16
CA PHE A 188 3.21 -2.69 -7.90
C PHE A 188 2.11 -2.90 -6.85
N ARG A 189 1.16 -1.96 -6.73
CA ARG A 189 0.02 -2.08 -5.83
C ARG A 189 -0.82 -3.34 -6.07
N LEU A 190 -1.11 -3.68 -7.33
CA LEU A 190 -1.84 -4.91 -7.67
C LEU A 190 -1.07 -6.16 -7.25
N LYS A 191 0.26 -6.21 -7.48
CA LYS A 191 1.09 -7.34 -7.03
C LYS A 191 1.11 -7.48 -5.50
N VAL A 192 1.14 -6.37 -4.77
CA VAL A 192 1.04 -6.41 -3.30
C VAL A 192 -0.30 -7.00 -2.86
N PHE A 193 -1.40 -6.61 -3.49
CA PHE A 193 -2.72 -7.21 -3.21
C PHE A 193 -2.76 -8.72 -3.52
N GLU A 194 -2.12 -9.19 -4.59
CA GLU A 194 -1.98 -10.63 -4.87
C GLU A 194 -1.22 -11.38 -3.77
N VAL A 195 -0.15 -10.77 -3.24
CA VAL A 195 0.59 -11.30 -2.09
C VAL A 195 -0.30 -11.37 -0.85
N MET A 196 -1.04 -10.30 -0.56
CA MET A 196 -1.97 -10.26 0.56
C MET A 196 -3.03 -11.37 0.45
N LEU A 197 -3.59 -11.60 -0.74
CA LEU A 197 -4.55 -12.69 -0.97
C LEU A 197 -3.94 -14.07 -0.69
N THR A 198 -2.68 -14.27 -1.08
CA THR A 198 -1.96 -15.52 -0.82
C THR A 198 -1.83 -15.75 0.70
N VAL A 199 -1.50 -14.70 1.45
CA VAL A 199 -1.41 -14.75 2.92
C VAL A 199 -2.79 -14.99 3.54
N TYR A 200 -3.83 -14.27 3.11
CA TYR A 200 -5.20 -14.50 3.60
C TYR A 200 -5.67 -15.94 3.36
N ARG A 201 -5.36 -16.53 2.20
CA ARG A 201 -5.73 -17.93 1.86
C ARG A 201 -4.98 -18.98 2.67
N SER A 202 -3.75 -18.69 3.09
CA SER A 202 -2.97 -19.59 3.93
C SER A 202 -3.51 -19.72 5.36
N ARG A 203 -4.39 -18.82 5.78
CA ARG A 203 -4.92 -18.77 7.14
C ARG A 203 -6.13 -19.71 7.32
N PRO A 204 -6.24 -20.36 8.49
CA PRO A 204 -7.38 -21.23 8.80
C PRO A 204 -8.68 -20.46 9.02
N THR A 205 -8.60 -19.23 9.53
CA THR A 205 -9.74 -18.31 9.68
C THR A 205 -9.77 -17.38 8.47
N GLN A 206 -10.74 -17.57 7.58
CA GLN A 206 -10.93 -16.70 6.42
C GLN A 206 -11.72 -15.46 6.84
N ASP A 207 -11.08 -14.30 6.75
CA ASP A 207 -11.75 -13.00 6.86
C ASP A 207 -12.29 -12.60 5.49
N TYR A 208 -13.53 -13.01 5.21
CA TYR A 208 -14.16 -12.81 3.91
C TYR A 208 -14.34 -11.33 3.55
N ALA A 209 -14.55 -10.44 4.53
CA ALA A 209 -14.69 -9.01 4.29
C ALA A 209 -13.39 -8.42 3.74
N SER A 210 -12.28 -8.62 4.44
CA SER A 210 -10.97 -8.15 4.00
C SER A 210 -10.54 -8.76 2.66
N VAL A 211 -10.81 -10.05 2.43
CA VAL A 211 -10.52 -10.72 1.16
C VAL A 211 -11.31 -10.11 0.01
N CYS A 212 -12.61 -9.87 0.20
CA CYS A 212 -13.46 -9.28 -0.83
C CYS A 212 -13.08 -7.82 -1.13
N GLN A 213 -12.67 -7.03 -0.12
CA GLN A 213 -12.14 -5.69 -0.34
C GLN A 213 -10.86 -5.70 -1.19
N VAL A 214 -9.92 -6.62 -0.90
CA VAL A 214 -8.70 -6.77 -1.71
C VAL A 214 -9.03 -7.23 -3.14
N LEU A 215 -9.97 -8.18 -3.30
CA LEU A 215 -10.42 -8.64 -4.62
C LEU A 215 -11.11 -7.53 -5.42
N GLN A 216 -11.84 -6.63 -4.75
CA GLN A 216 -12.43 -5.45 -5.36
C GLN A 216 -11.36 -4.49 -5.88
N MET A 217 -10.27 -4.28 -5.13
CA MET A 217 -9.13 -3.49 -5.60
C MET A 217 -8.41 -4.11 -6.81
N LEU A 218 -8.48 -5.44 -6.94
CA LEU A 218 -7.97 -6.21 -8.08
C LEU A 218 -8.98 -6.33 -9.24
N ASP A 219 -10.19 -5.78 -9.10
CA ASP A 219 -11.29 -5.88 -10.07
C ASP A 219 -11.68 -7.33 -10.43
N ASN A 220 -11.48 -8.29 -9.51
CA ASN A 220 -11.76 -9.70 -9.74
C ASN A 220 -13.15 -10.10 -9.24
N HIS A 221 -14.17 -9.75 -10.03
CA HIS A 221 -15.58 -10.03 -9.69
C HIS A 221 -15.91 -11.53 -9.66
N LEU A 222 -15.22 -12.35 -10.45
CA LEU A 222 -15.47 -13.79 -10.55
C LEU A 222 -15.13 -14.51 -9.25
N GLU A 223 -13.99 -14.19 -8.63
CA GLU A 223 -13.59 -14.81 -7.37
C GLU A 223 -14.51 -14.37 -6.22
N VAL A 224 -14.91 -13.09 -6.16
CA VAL A 224 -15.90 -12.61 -5.19
C VAL A 224 -17.23 -13.34 -5.35
N THR A 225 -17.69 -13.53 -6.59
CA THR A 225 -18.92 -14.27 -6.89
C THR A 225 -18.86 -15.70 -6.37
N LYS A 226 -17.72 -16.40 -6.55
CA LYS A 226 -17.53 -17.76 -6.05
C LYS A 226 -17.54 -17.81 -4.52
N ILE A 227 -16.89 -16.86 -3.86
CA ILE A 227 -16.87 -16.76 -2.40
C ILE A 227 -18.29 -16.54 -1.87
N LEU A 228 -19.03 -15.59 -2.44
CA LEU A 228 -20.41 -15.31 -2.03
C LEU A 228 -21.33 -16.52 -2.27
N ASP A 229 -21.21 -17.22 -3.41
CA ASP A 229 -21.98 -18.45 -3.67
C ASP A 229 -21.63 -19.56 -2.67
N GLN A 230 -20.35 -19.73 -2.32
CA GLN A 230 -19.92 -20.71 -1.31
C GLN A 230 -20.48 -20.38 0.07
N LEU A 231 -20.47 -19.10 0.48
CA LEU A 231 -21.02 -18.66 1.76
C LEU A 231 -22.54 -18.83 1.84
N VAL A 232 -23.26 -18.54 0.75
CA VAL A 232 -24.72 -18.71 0.68
C VAL A 232 -25.13 -20.20 0.73
N ARG A 233 -24.30 -21.10 0.20
CA ARG A 233 -24.50 -22.56 0.31
C ARG A 233 -24.15 -23.14 1.69
N GLY A 234 -23.42 -22.38 2.49
CA GLY A 234 -23.00 -22.77 3.83
C GLY A 234 -24.14 -22.73 4.85
N ASN A 235 -23.76 -22.61 6.12
CA ASN A 235 -24.71 -22.50 7.21
C ASN A 235 -25.37 -21.10 7.25
N ASP A 236 -26.38 -20.91 8.10
CA ASP A 236 -27.02 -19.60 8.27
C ASP A 236 -26.03 -18.49 8.68
N ARG A 237 -25.02 -18.85 9.50
CA ARG A 237 -23.94 -17.92 9.87
C ARG A 237 -23.13 -17.47 8.66
N ASP A 238 -22.83 -18.37 7.75
CA ASP A 238 -22.05 -18.07 6.54
C ASP A 238 -22.88 -17.20 5.58
N GLY A 239 -24.19 -17.45 5.50
CA GLY A 239 -25.12 -16.59 4.78
C GLY A 239 -25.19 -15.16 5.34
N LEU A 240 -25.16 -15.00 6.67
CA LEU A 240 -25.09 -13.66 7.29
C LEU A 240 -23.78 -12.94 6.95
N ILE A 241 -22.65 -13.66 6.94
CA ILE A 241 -21.36 -13.11 6.51
C ILE A 241 -21.43 -12.68 5.04
N ALA A 242 -22.07 -13.46 4.16
CA ALA A 242 -22.26 -13.08 2.76
C ALA A 242 -23.04 -11.76 2.62
N TYR A 243 -24.08 -11.55 3.44
CA TYR A 243 -24.82 -10.29 3.45
C TYR A 243 -23.98 -9.12 3.95
N GLN A 244 -23.22 -9.31 5.02
CA GLN A 244 -22.31 -8.28 5.53
C GLN A 244 -21.30 -7.87 4.44
N VAL A 245 -20.65 -8.84 3.80
CA VAL A 245 -19.72 -8.59 2.68
C VAL A 245 -20.42 -7.85 1.55
N ALA A 246 -21.66 -8.20 1.21
CA ALA A 246 -22.41 -7.51 0.16
C ALA A 246 -22.74 -6.05 0.51
N PHE A 247 -23.07 -5.76 1.78
CA PHE A 247 -23.24 -4.40 2.27
C PHE A 247 -21.92 -3.61 2.17
N ASP A 248 -20.82 -4.18 2.68
CA ASP A 248 -19.49 -3.55 2.62
C ASP A 248 -19.05 -3.25 1.17
N LEU A 249 -19.34 -4.16 0.23
CA LEU A 249 -19.07 -3.95 -1.20
C LEU A 249 -19.93 -2.83 -1.80
N ASN A 250 -21.18 -2.70 -1.35
CA ASN A 250 -22.09 -1.66 -1.83
C ASN A 250 -21.71 -0.26 -1.30
N GLU A 251 -21.19 -0.17 -0.08
CA GLU A 251 -20.65 1.08 0.50
C GLU A 251 -19.46 1.65 -0.28
N ASN A 252 -18.73 0.81 -1.03
CA ASN A 252 -17.61 1.25 -1.88
C ASN A 252 -18.06 1.88 -3.21
N GLU A 253 -19.37 1.98 -3.48
CA GLU A 253 -19.99 2.69 -4.62
C GLU A 253 -19.49 2.31 -6.03
N ASN A 254 -18.88 1.13 -6.20
CA ASN A 254 -18.44 0.65 -7.51
C ASN A 254 -19.55 -0.13 -8.24
N GLN A 255 -20.51 0.60 -8.81
CA GLN A 255 -21.70 0.00 -9.42
C GLN A 255 -21.38 -0.97 -10.57
N LYS A 256 -20.34 -0.69 -11.36
CA LYS A 256 -19.94 -1.57 -12.47
C LYS A 256 -19.51 -2.95 -11.96
N PHE A 257 -18.67 -2.97 -10.94
CA PHE A 257 -18.19 -4.21 -10.32
C PHE A 257 -19.32 -5.00 -9.67
N LEU A 258 -20.20 -4.31 -8.92
CA LEU A 258 -21.38 -4.92 -8.29
C LEU A 258 -22.32 -5.55 -9.31
N MET A 259 -22.60 -4.85 -10.42
CA MET A 259 -23.44 -5.39 -11.50
C MET A 259 -22.78 -6.60 -12.18
N SER A 260 -21.45 -6.59 -12.37
CA SER A 260 -20.74 -7.77 -12.86
C SER A 260 -20.87 -8.98 -11.93
N ILE A 261 -20.85 -8.79 -10.61
CA ILE A 261 -21.13 -9.86 -9.63
C ILE A 261 -22.58 -10.31 -9.74
N TYR A 262 -23.53 -9.37 -9.76
CA TYR A 262 -24.96 -9.64 -9.83
C TYR A 262 -25.32 -10.54 -11.03
N HIS A 263 -24.78 -10.22 -12.21
CA HIS A 263 -25.00 -11.00 -13.43
C HIS A 263 -24.26 -12.35 -13.43
N SER A 264 -23.15 -12.47 -12.70
CA SER A 264 -22.38 -13.71 -12.58
C SER A 264 -22.99 -14.71 -11.60
N LEU A 265 -23.86 -14.25 -10.67
CA LEU A 265 -24.54 -15.11 -9.71
C LEU A 265 -25.66 -15.95 -10.37
N PRO A 266 -25.84 -17.22 -9.96
CA PRO A 266 -26.86 -18.10 -10.51
C PRO A 266 -28.26 -17.47 -10.50
N SER A 267 -29.00 -17.61 -11.60
CA SER A 267 -30.43 -17.31 -11.63
C SER A 267 -31.23 -18.58 -11.39
N PRO A 268 -32.41 -18.49 -10.75
CA PRO A 268 -33.30 -19.65 -10.65
C PRO A 268 -33.63 -20.13 -12.06
N PRO A 269 -33.73 -21.46 -12.30
CA PRO A 269 -34.20 -21.97 -13.57
C PRO A 269 -35.60 -21.41 -13.80
N SER A 270 -35.70 -20.45 -14.72
CA SER A 270 -36.98 -19.91 -15.13
C SER A 270 -37.80 -21.04 -15.74
N ALA A 271 -39.03 -21.22 -15.27
CA ALA A 271 -40.01 -22.14 -15.86
C ALA A 271 -40.37 -21.79 -17.32
N ALA A 272 -39.78 -20.73 -17.90
CA ALA A 272 -40.04 -20.25 -19.25
C ALA A 272 -39.23 -20.95 -20.37
N ALA A 273 -38.39 -21.95 -20.07
CA ALA A 273 -37.60 -22.67 -21.09
C ALA A 273 -38.25 -23.99 -21.59
N ALA A 274 -39.55 -24.20 -21.35
CA ALA A 274 -40.27 -25.44 -21.71
C ALA A 274 -41.44 -25.26 -22.69
N THR A 275 -41.58 -24.09 -23.33
CA THR A 275 -42.57 -23.87 -24.38
C THR A 275 -41.96 -23.09 -25.54
N ASP A 276 -41.16 -23.76 -26.36
CA ASP A 276 -41.06 -23.38 -27.77
C ASP A 276 -40.50 -24.55 -28.59
N ALA A 277 -41.39 -25.49 -28.88
CA ALA A 277 -41.14 -26.55 -29.85
C ALA A 277 -42.46 -27.05 -30.45
N THR A 278 -43.19 -26.22 -31.20
CA THR A 278 -44.01 -26.69 -32.35
C THR A 278 -44.40 -25.55 -33.30
N SER A 279 -43.77 -25.53 -34.48
CA SER A 279 -44.24 -25.18 -35.86
C SER A 279 -45.37 -24.14 -36.05
N THR A 280 -45.34 -23.19 -37.00
CA THR A 280 -45.24 -23.37 -38.48
C THR A 280 -45.07 -22.02 -39.20
N ALA A 281 -44.63 -22.11 -40.47
CA ALA A 281 -44.29 -21.07 -41.45
C ALA A 281 -45.41 -20.12 -41.94
N GLU A 282 -45.01 -18.94 -42.44
CA GLU A 282 -45.30 -18.34 -43.77
C GLU A 282 -44.99 -16.82 -43.74
N GLU A 283 -43.92 -16.37 -44.39
CA GLU A 283 -43.87 -15.68 -45.70
C GLU A 283 -44.32 -14.20 -45.75
N GLY A 284 -43.33 -13.31 -45.95
CA GLY A 284 -43.37 -12.31 -47.05
C GLY A 284 -43.81 -10.87 -46.75
N LYS A 285 -42.85 -9.94 -46.54
CA LYS A 285 -42.42 -8.88 -47.50
C LYS A 285 -41.73 -7.69 -46.82
N THR A 286 -40.56 -7.41 -47.39
CA THR A 286 -39.68 -6.23 -47.40
C THR A 286 -40.34 -4.85 -47.37
N GLU A 287 -39.76 -3.93 -46.60
CA GLU A 287 -39.16 -2.69 -47.14
C GLU A 287 -38.05 -2.16 -46.20
N ALA A 288 -37.10 -1.45 -46.79
CA ALA A 288 -35.72 -1.32 -46.37
C ALA A 288 -35.42 -0.09 -45.50
N GLU A 289 -34.42 -0.19 -44.62
CA GLU A 289 -33.44 0.89 -44.38
C GLU A 289 -32.12 0.32 -43.80
N THR A 290 -31.01 0.92 -44.26
CA THR A 290 -29.60 0.50 -44.24
C THR A 290 -28.88 0.54 -42.86
N PRO A 291 -27.68 -0.07 -42.75
CA PRO A 291 -27.23 -0.77 -41.54
C PRO A 291 -26.30 0.08 -40.65
N VAL A 292 -26.39 -0.13 -39.34
CA VAL A 292 -25.28 0.14 -38.41
C VAL A 292 -25.01 -1.15 -37.63
N ALA A 293 -23.84 -1.72 -37.87
CA ALA A 293 -23.38 -2.96 -37.27
C ALA A 293 -23.29 -2.86 -35.73
N PRO A 294 -23.77 -3.85 -34.97
CA PRO A 294 -23.19 -4.17 -33.68
C PRO A 294 -22.17 -5.30 -33.85
N VAL A 295 -20.98 -5.01 -33.34
CA VAL A 295 -19.82 -5.89 -33.23
C VAL A 295 -20.18 -7.13 -32.42
N ALA A 296 -19.75 -8.28 -32.91
CA ALA A 296 -19.91 -9.57 -32.28
C ALA A 296 -19.09 -9.72 -30.98
N SER A 297 -19.57 -10.65 -30.15
CA SER A 297 -18.87 -11.46 -29.13
C SER A 297 -18.78 -10.91 -27.70
N VAL A 298 -19.50 -11.57 -26.78
CA VAL A 298 -18.93 -12.64 -25.93
C VAL A 298 -20.01 -13.72 -25.72
N PRO A 299 -19.74 -15.03 -25.94
CA PRO A 299 -20.65 -16.09 -25.52
C PRO A 299 -20.55 -16.25 -23.99
N ALA A 300 -21.52 -15.68 -23.28
CA ALA A 300 -21.70 -15.95 -21.85
C ALA A 300 -22.10 -17.43 -21.71
N THR A 301 -21.14 -18.27 -21.34
CA THR A 301 -21.43 -19.64 -20.90
C THR A 301 -22.12 -19.49 -19.54
N PRO A 302 -23.40 -19.88 -19.38
CA PRO A 302 -24.08 -19.77 -18.11
C PRO A 302 -23.39 -20.69 -17.08
N PRO A 303 -23.16 -20.23 -15.83
CA PRO A 303 -22.59 -21.06 -14.78
C PRO A 303 -23.49 -22.28 -14.52
N PRO A 304 -22.91 -23.42 -14.10
CA PRO A 304 -23.66 -24.64 -13.86
C PRO A 304 -24.69 -24.41 -12.76
N VAL A 305 -25.97 -24.56 -13.12
CA VAL A 305 -27.09 -24.56 -12.17
C VAL A 305 -26.79 -25.62 -11.11
N PRO A 306 -26.83 -25.29 -9.80
CA PRO A 306 -26.67 -26.29 -8.77
C PRO A 306 -27.87 -27.26 -8.81
N ALA A 307 -27.65 -28.42 -9.43
CA ALA A 307 -28.55 -29.55 -9.38
C ALA A 307 -28.71 -29.96 -7.90
N GLY A 308 -29.86 -29.64 -7.30
CA GLY A 308 -30.18 -29.95 -5.90
C GLY A 308 -30.26 -28.76 -4.94
N ALA A 309 -30.28 -27.51 -5.41
CA ALA A 309 -30.43 -26.34 -4.54
C ALA A 309 -31.78 -26.34 -3.79
N CYS A 310 -31.72 -26.29 -2.45
CA CYS A 310 -32.87 -26.17 -1.56
C CYS A 310 -33.60 -24.83 -1.77
N ALA A 311 -34.90 -24.75 -1.45
CA ALA A 311 -35.66 -23.50 -1.50
C ALA A 311 -34.98 -22.38 -0.70
N ASP A 312 -34.40 -22.72 0.45
CA ASP A 312 -33.70 -21.79 1.35
C ASP A 312 -32.48 -21.14 0.69
N TYR A 313 -31.77 -21.85 -0.19
CA TYR A 313 -30.63 -21.30 -0.93
C TYR A 313 -31.08 -20.22 -1.90
N TRP A 314 -32.16 -20.47 -2.64
CA TRP A 314 -32.70 -19.50 -3.59
C TRP A 314 -33.26 -18.26 -2.90
N GLU A 315 -33.89 -18.42 -1.73
CA GLU A 315 -34.32 -17.29 -0.91
C GLU A 315 -33.12 -16.47 -0.42
N LYS A 316 -32.08 -17.13 0.09
CA LYS A 316 -30.87 -16.45 0.55
C LYS A 316 -30.17 -15.70 -0.59
N LEU A 317 -30.11 -16.30 -1.78
CA LEU A 317 -29.52 -15.71 -2.97
C LEU A 317 -30.33 -14.53 -3.50
N ALA A 318 -31.67 -14.58 -3.43
CA ALA A 318 -32.54 -13.47 -3.79
C ALA A 318 -32.29 -12.25 -2.87
N LYS A 319 -32.16 -12.48 -1.55
CA LYS A 319 -31.79 -11.42 -0.60
C LYS A 319 -30.41 -10.85 -0.91
N LEU A 320 -29.42 -11.69 -1.22
CA LEU A 320 -28.08 -11.23 -1.60
C LEU A 320 -28.13 -10.35 -2.85
N LYS A 321 -28.88 -10.77 -3.88
CA LYS A 321 -29.07 -10.02 -5.12
C LYS A 321 -29.73 -8.66 -4.89
N LEU A 322 -30.69 -8.60 -3.97
CA LEU A 322 -31.35 -7.36 -3.58
C LEU A 322 -30.39 -6.39 -2.84
N ILE A 323 -29.47 -6.91 -2.03
CA ILE A 323 -28.44 -6.08 -1.38
C ILE A 323 -27.46 -5.55 -2.42
N LEU A 324 -26.99 -6.42 -3.34
CA LEU A 324 -26.03 -6.06 -4.39
C LEU A 324 -26.59 -5.09 -5.44
N SER A 325 -27.92 -5.01 -5.62
CA SER A 325 -28.53 -4.03 -6.53
C SER A 325 -28.49 -2.61 -5.95
N GLY A 326 -28.34 -2.47 -4.63
CA GLY A 326 -28.35 -1.20 -3.92
C GLY A 326 -29.74 -0.62 -3.67
N GLU A 327 -30.78 -1.13 -4.33
CA GLU A 327 -32.16 -0.63 -4.22
C GLU A 327 -32.66 -0.67 -2.77
N PHE A 328 -32.40 -1.77 -2.07
CA PHE A 328 -32.79 -1.91 -0.68
C PHE A 328 -32.10 -0.90 0.25
N LEU A 329 -30.83 -0.55 0.00
CA LEU A 329 -30.14 0.47 0.80
C LEU A 329 -30.72 1.86 0.55
N VAL A 330 -31.13 2.16 -0.69
CA VAL A 330 -31.78 3.43 -1.02
C VAL A 330 -33.09 3.57 -0.26
N ASP A 331 -33.94 2.52 -0.27
CA ASP A 331 -35.21 2.53 0.47
C ASP A 331 -35.00 2.69 1.98
N LEU A 332 -34.01 1.99 2.55
CA LEU A 332 -33.66 2.09 3.96
C LEU A 332 -33.18 3.49 4.33
N THR A 333 -32.34 4.09 3.48
CA THR A 333 -31.81 5.44 3.68
C THR A 333 -32.93 6.47 3.61
N LEU A 334 -33.86 6.31 2.66
CA LEU A 334 -35.02 7.21 2.51
C LEU A 334 -35.95 7.13 3.72
N ASP A 335 -36.25 5.92 4.21
CA ASP A 335 -37.05 5.74 5.43
C ASP A 335 -36.37 6.34 6.65
N PHE A 336 -35.04 6.16 6.79
CA PHE A 336 -34.26 6.80 7.87
C PHE A 336 -34.35 8.33 7.80
N LEU A 337 -34.09 8.93 6.63
CA LEU A 337 -34.14 10.38 6.42
C LEU A 337 -35.54 10.95 6.67
N HIS A 338 -36.60 10.23 6.33
CA HIS A 338 -37.98 10.65 6.57
C HIS A 338 -38.35 10.61 8.06
N ARG A 339 -37.91 9.60 8.80
CA ARG A 339 -38.27 9.44 10.23
C ARG A 339 -37.42 10.30 11.16
N HIS A 340 -36.16 10.52 10.82
CA HIS A 340 -35.17 11.22 11.64
C HIS A 340 -34.75 12.57 11.03
N SER A 341 -35.69 13.29 10.42
CA SER A 341 -35.44 14.64 9.93
C SER A 341 -35.51 15.66 11.07
N ASP A 342 -34.34 16.01 11.62
CA ASP A 342 -34.18 17.11 12.59
C ASP A 342 -34.04 18.49 11.92
N SER A 343 -34.55 18.62 10.70
CA SER A 343 -34.49 19.88 9.96
C SER A 343 -35.46 20.91 10.56
N ASP A 344 -34.97 22.13 10.83
CA ASP A 344 -35.81 23.21 11.37
C ASP A 344 -36.52 23.97 10.24
N PRO A 345 -37.85 23.78 10.06
CA PRO A 345 -38.60 24.47 9.01
C PRO A 345 -38.70 25.98 9.26
N LEU A 346 -38.44 26.47 10.48
CA LEU A 346 -38.46 27.89 10.78
C LEU A 346 -37.28 28.61 10.12
N VAL A 347 -36.07 28.03 10.18
CA VAL A 347 -34.87 28.58 9.51
C VAL A 347 -35.13 28.75 8.01
N MET A 348 -35.69 27.72 7.38
CA MET A 348 -36.04 27.77 5.95
C MET A 348 -37.10 28.84 5.65
N LYS A 349 -38.11 28.99 6.52
CA LYS A 349 -39.12 30.06 6.38
C LYS A 349 -38.51 31.45 6.50
N THR A 350 -37.61 31.66 7.47
CA THR A 350 -36.92 32.95 7.66
C THR A 350 -36.07 33.32 6.45
N ILE A 351 -35.29 32.36 5.93
CA ILE A 351 -34.50 32.54 4.70
C ILE A 351 -35.43 32.89 3.53
N LYS A 352 -36.52 32.13 3.35
CA LYS A 352 -37.50 32.39 2.29
C LYS A 352 -38.15 33.77 2.39
N THR A 353 -38.43 34.27 3.60
CA THR A 353 -38.99 35.62 3.78
C THR A 353 -37.97 36.74 3.60
N ALA A 354 -36.69 36.49 3.88
CA ALA A 354 -35.62 37.47 3.74
C ALA A 354 -35.16 37.64 2.28
N VAL A 355 -35.37 36.63 1.43
CA VAL A 355 -35.03 36.69 0.01
C VAL A 355 -36.11 37.44 -0.77
N GLU A 356 -35.75 38.61 -1.30
CA GLU A 356 -36.63 39.37 -2.18
C GLU A 356 -36.75 38.70 -3.56
N ASN A 357 -37.98 38.49 -4.05
CA ASN A 357 -38.31 37.88 -5.35
C ASN A 357 -37.69 38.58 -6.58
N ARG A 358 -37.00 39.71 -6.40
CA ARG A 358 -36.36 40.49 -7.47
C ARG A 358 -34.89 40.09 -7.72
N ASN A 359 -34.24 39.45 -6.76
CA ASN A 359 -32.85 39.01 -6.90
C ASN A 359 -32.80 37.53 -7.31
N SER A 360 -32.74 37.29 -8.62
CA SER A 360 -32.70 35.96 -9.25
C SER A 360 -31.66 35.02 -8.63
N VAL A 361 -30.49 35.56 -8.27
CA VAL A 361 -29.39 34.79 -7.65
C VAL A 361 -29.74 34.31 -6.24
N LEU A 362 -30.39 35.16 -5.43
CA LEU A 362 -30.76 34.81 -4.05
C LEU A 362 -31.95 33.84 -4.03
N HIS A 363 -32.86 33.95 -5.00
CA HIS A 363 -33.94 32.99 -5.16
C HIS A 363 -33.41 31.60 -5.51
N HIS A 364 -32.41 31.49 -6.40
CA HIS A 364 -31.80 30.21 -6.76
C HIS A 364 -30.98 29.56 -5.63
N ALA A 365 -30.52 30.36 -4.66
CA ALA A 365 -29.77 29.85 -3.52
C ALA A 365 -30.67 29.34 -2.37
N ALA A 366 -31.94 29.77 -2.31
CA ALA A 366 -32.85 29.49 -1.20
C ALA A 366 -34.01 28.54 -1.54
N VAL A 367 -34.28 28.32 -2.83
CA VAL A 367 -35.35 27.47 -3.38
C VAL A 367 -34.71 26.49 -4.33
#